data_AF-A0A9P9TIJ4-F1
#
_entry.id   AF-A0A9P9TIJ4-F1
#
_cell.length_a   1.000
_cell.length_b   1.000
_cell.length_c   1.000
_cell.angle_alpha   90.00
_cell.angle_beta   90.00
_cell.angle_gamma   90.00
#
_symmetry.space_group_name_H-M   'P 1'
#
loop_
_entity.id
_entity.type
_entity.pdbx_description
1 polymer ?
#
loop_
_entity_poly.entity_id
_entity_poly.type
_entity_poly.pdbx_seq_one_letter_code
_entity_poly.pdbx_strand_id
1 'polypeptide(L)'
;MLRFFFVAVAYLLAVAASAPAPTFSRLPTAQLRTIGPGSTLYVSSTQNPSKTGHIISLVIGTTLSSLAQSPLLLQGFEIVHVEGDAEVFCKANINHSSQGILVSSKDGMVMLDQDKGGVVQVTGLSCGFGSGGA
;
A
#
# COMPACT_ATOMS: atom_id res chain seq x y z
N MET A 1 -40.87 24.95 42.32
CA MET A 1 -39.47 24.64 41.93
C MET A 1 -39.44 23.62 40.78
N LEU A 2 -40.09 23.89 39.64
CA LEU A 2 -40.17 22.94 38.51
C LEU A 2 -39.76 23.59 37.17
N ARG A 3 -39.13 24.78 37.22
CA ARG A 3 -38.74 25.55 36.04
C ARG A 3 -37.24 25.52 35.74
N PHE A 4 -36.42 25.13 36.71
CA PHE A 4 -34.95 25.08 36.56
C PHE A 4 -34.44 23.77 35.96
N PHE A 5 -35.23 22.69 35.97
CA PHE A 5 -34.82 21.39 35.44
C PHE A 5 -34.85 21.32 33.90
N PHE A 6 -35.75 22.07 33.26
CA PHE A 6 -35.92 22.03 31.80
C PHE A 6 -34.79 22.72 31.03
N VAL A 7 -34.14 23.72 31.62
CA VAL A 7 -33.06 24.47 30.96
C VAL A 7 -31.76 23.65 30.91
N ALA A 8 -31.50 22.83 31.91
CA ALA A 8 -30.29 22.01 32.00
C ALA A 8 -30.26 20.89 30.94
N VAL A 9 -31.42 20.27 30.65
CA VAL A 9 -31.51 19.18 29.66
C VAL A 9 -31.36 19.70 28.23
N ALA A 10 -31.87 20.90 27.93
CA ALA A 10 -31.74 21.52 26.61
C ALA A 10 -30.28 21.86 26.26
N TYR A 11 -29.46 22.28 27.25
CA TYR A 11 -28.03 22.55 27.05
C TYR A 11 -27.22 21.28 26.79
N LEU A 12 -27.56 20.15 27.44
CA LEU A 12 -26.87 18.86 27.22
C LEU A 12 -27.12 18.29 25.82
N LEU A 13 -28.32 18.50 25.25
CA LEU A 13 -28.66 18.07 23.88
C LEU A 13 -27.97 18.92 22.80
N ALA A 14 -27.76 20.22 23.05
CA ALA A 14 -27.07 21.09 22.11
C ALA A 14 -25.56 20.77 21.96
N VAL A 15 -24.92 20.29 23.03
CA VAL A 15 -23.47 19.95 23.02
C VAL A 15 -23.18 18.61 22.33
N ALA A 16 -24.14 17.68 22.33
CA ALA A 16 -23.98 16.40 21.63
C ALA A 16 -24.06 16.54 20.10
N ALA A 17 -24.78 17.56 19.59
CA ALA A 17 -24.92 17.82 18.15
C ALA A 17 -23.72 18.59 17.54
N SER A 18 -22.83 19.14 18.37
CA SER A 18 -21.60 19.81 17.96
C SER A 18 -20.36 18.90 18.03
N ALA A 19 -20.54 17.59 18.19
CA ALA A 19 -19.45 16.66 17.94
C ALA A 19 -19.14 16.73 16.43
N PRO A 20 -17.92 17.10 16.02
CA PRO A 20 -17.53 16.98 14.62
C PRO A 20 -17.82 15.53 14.21
N ALA A 21 -18.68 15.33 13.22
CA ALA A 21 -18.83 14.01 12.62
C ALA A 21 -17.41 13.52 12.32
N PRO A 22 -17.01 12.30 12.72
CA PRO A 22 -15.67 11.82 12.45
C PRO A 22 -15.49 11.89 10.94
N THR A 23 -14.70 12.87 10.49
CA THR A 23 -14.30 12.96 9.10
C THR A 23 -13.63 11.63 8.84
N PHE A 24 -14.19 10.81 7.96
CA PHE A 24 -13.54 9.58 7.53
C PHE A 24 -12.20 10.00 6.91
N SER A 25 -11.15 10.04 7.71
CA SER A 25 -9.78 10.17 7.22
C SER A 25 -9.56 8.98 6.33
N ARG A 26 -9.68 9.17 5.01
CA ARG A 26 -9.22 8.19 4.04
C ARG A 26 -7.76 7.98 4.35
N LEU A 27 -7.44 6.79 4.83
CA LEU A 27 -6.06 6.39 5.04
C LEU A 27 -5.39 6.44 3.67
N PRO A 28 -4.23 7.11 3.54
CA PRO A 28 -3.61 7.29 2.25
C PRO A 28 -3.22 5.93 1.67
N THR A 29 -3.56 5.71 0.40
CA THR A 29 -3.30 4.45 -0.29
C THR A 29 -2.28 4.60 -1.42
N ALA A 30 -1.51 3.55 -1.65
CA ALA A 30 -0.65 3.38 -2.81
C ALA A 30 -1.23 2.28 -3.71
N GLN A 31 -1.36 2.56 -5.00
CA GLN A 31 -1.73 1.57 -5.99
C GLN A 31 -0.48 0.99 -6.63
N LEU A 32 -0.37 -0.32 -6.59
CA LEU A 32 0.75 -1.08 -7.12
C LEU A 32 0.27 -1.87 -8.32
N ARG A 33 0.96 -1.71 -9.45
CA ARG A 33 0.81 -2.63 -10.59
C ARG A 33 1.75 -3.78 -10.38
N THR A 34 1.19 -4.96 -10.18
CA THR A 34 1.92 -6.22 -10.09
C THR A 34 1.95 -6.92 -11.44
N ILE A 35 3.09 -7.51 -11.76
CA ILE A 35 3.28 -8.28 -13.00
C ILE A 35 3.53 -9.72 -12.58
N GLY A 36 2.56 -10.59 -12.89
CA GLY A 36 2.59 -12.01 -12.58
C GLY A 36 3.03 -12.87 -13.77
N PRO A 37 2.94 -14.20 -13.65
CA PRO A 37 3.32 -15.16 -14.69
C PRO A 37 2.29 -15.18 -15.84
N GLY A 38 2.06 -14.05 -16.50
CA GLY A 38 1.26 -13.97 -17.71
C GLY A 38 2.15 -14.17 -18.94
N SER A 39 2.55 -15.40 -19.26
CA SER A 39 3.22 -15.87 -20.50
C SER A 39 4.50 -15.16 -21.01
N THR A 40 4.86 -13.99 -20.48
CA THR A 40 6.01 -13.19 -20.92
C THR A 40 7.11 -13.32 -19.88
N LEU A 41 8.17 -14.06 -20.23
CA LEU A 41 9.41 -14.05 -19.48
C LEU A 41 10.14 -12.74 -19.81
N TYR A 42 10.22 -11.81 -18.86
CA TYR A 42 11.13 -10.67 -18.93
C TYR A 42 12.54 -11.15 -18.55
N VAL A 43 13.41 -11.28 -19.55
CA VAL A 43 14.75 -11.89 -19.43
C VAL A 43 15.86 -10.85 -19.29
N SER A 44 15.53 -9.55 -19.34
CA SER A 44 16.50 -8.49 -19.10
C SER A 44 15.91 -7.37 -18.24
N SER A 45 16.76 -6.79 -17.37
CA SER A 45 16.45 -5.59 -16.57
C SER A 45 16.10 -4.35 -17.40
N THR A 46 16.26 -4.42 -18.73
CA THR A 46 15.94 -3.36 -19.70
C THR A 46 14.63 -3.59 -20.45
N GLN A 47 13.96 -4.74 -20.28
CA GLN A 47 12.66 -4.96 -20.89
C GLN A 47 11.60 -4.20 -20.10
N ASN A 48 10.96 -3.25 -20.79
CA ASN A 48 9.77 -2.57 -20.27
C ASN A 48 8.61 -3.59 -20.27
N PRO A 49 8.12 -4.03 -19.12
CA PRO A 49 7.11 -5.05 -19.07
C PRO A 49 5.79 -4.52 -19.60
N SER A 50 4.98 -5.46 -20.08
CA SER A 50 3.65 -5.17 -20.60
C SER A 50 2.85 -4.38 -19.56
N LYS A 51 2.12 -3.35 -20.00
CA LYS A 51 1.21 -2.57 -19.15
C LYS A 51 0.02 -3.39 -18.60
N THR A 52 -0.05 -4.68 -18.89
CA THR A 52 -1.13 -5.62 -18.52
C THR A 52 -0.98 -6.26 -17.13
N GLY A 53 -0.47 -5.51 -16.15
CA GLY A 53 -0.36 -5.97 -14.76
C GLY A 53 -1.67 -5.83 -13.96
N HIS A 54 -1.81 -6.56 -12.86
CA HIS A 54 -2.93 -6.43 -11.92
C HIS A 54 -2.68 -5.29 -10.93
N ILE A 55 -3.67 -4.43 -10.72
CA ILE A 55 -3.58 -3.35 -9.73
C ILE A 55 -4.04 -3.86 -8.36
N ILE A 56 -3.20 -3.67 -7.35
CA ILE A 56 -3.54 -3.85 -5.94
C ILE A 56 -3.45 -2.50 -5.22
N SER A 57 -4.37 -2.23 -4.31
CA SER A 57 -4.32 -1.03 -3.47
C SER A 57 -3.84 -1.40 -2.09
N LEU A 58 -2.81 -0.71 -1.60
CA LEU A 58 -2.25 -0.90 -0.28
C LEU A 58 -2.39 0.37 0.55
N VAL A 59 -2.88 0.23 1.77
CA VAL A 59 -2.90 1.33 2.73
C VAL A 59 -1.47 1.59 3.22
N ILE A 60 -1.01 2.84 3.12
CA ILE A 60 0.33 3.22 3.55
C ILE A 60 0.43 3.09 5.08
N GLY A 61 1.55 2.54 5.56
CA GLY A 61 1.76 2.18 6.96
C GLY A 61 1.25 0.78 7.34
N THR A 62 0.70 0.02 6.39
CA THR A 62 0.26 -1.36 6.62
C THR A 62 1.16 -2.37 5.90
N THR A 63 1.18 -3.60 6.41
CA THR A 63 1.88 -4.74 5.80
C THR A 63 0.88 -5.85 5.49
N LEU A 64 0.91 -6.39 4.27
CA LEU A 64 0.15 -7.58 3.90
C LEU A 64 0.84 -8.84 4.42
N SER A 65 0.65 -9.11 5.71
CA SER A 65 1.24 -10.29 6.38
C SER A 65 0.61 -11.62 5.94
N SER A 66 -0.59 -11.61 5.36
CA SER A 66 -1.26 -12.81 4.82
C SER A 66 -0.48 -13.47 3.68
N LEU A 67 0.41 -12.71 3.01
CA LEU A 67 1.27 -13.22 1.95
C LEU A 67 2.29 -14.25 2.45
N ALA A 68 2.57 -14.32 3.75
CA ALA A 68 3.46 -15.34 4.30
C ALA A 68 2.85 -16.74 4.21
N GLN A 69 1.51 -16.84 4.24
CA GLN A 69 0.76 -18.10 4.15
C GLN A 69 0.25 -18.37 2.73
N SER A 70 0.06 -17.32 1.93
CA SER A 70 -0.37 -17.40 0.54
C SER A 70 0.46 -16.44 -0.32
N PRO A 71 1.69 -16.83 -0.72
CA PRO A 71 2.61 -15.95 -1.44
C PRO A 71 2.07 -15.55 -2.82
N LEU A 72 2.38 -14.32 -3.24
CA LEU A 72 2.13 -13.87 -4.61
C LEU A 72 3.28 -14.28 -5.52
N LEU A 73 2.97 -14.90 -6.65
CA LEU A 73 3.96 -15.20 -7.69
C LEU A 73 4.09 -14.01 -8.62
N LEU A 74 5.17 -13.24 -8.45
CA LEU A 74 5.38 -11.99 -9.17
C LEU A 74 6.76 -11.96 -9.81
N GLN A 75 6.85 -11.34 -10.98
CA GLN A 75 8.11 -11.06 -11.67
C GLN A 75 8.59 -9.64 -11.40
N GLY A 76 7.66 -8.70 -11.26
CA GLY A 76 7.95 -7.30 -11.02
C GLY A 76 6.74 -6.56 -10.47
N PHE A 77 6.98 -5.34 -9.98
CA PHE A 77 5.90 -4.42 -9.64
C PHE A 77 6.32 -2.95 -9.78
N GLU A 78 5.34 -2.08 -9.85
CA GLU A 78 5.48 -0.63 -10.02
C GLU A 78 4.49 0.08 -9.08
N ILE A 79 4.88 1.21 -8.51
CA ILE A 79 3.94 2.11 -7.82
C ILE A 79 3.34 3.04 -8.88
N VAL A 80 2.08 2.85 -9.23
CA VAL A 80 1.43 3.60 -10.33
C VAL A 80 0.69 4.84 -9.86
N HIS A 81 0.24 4.86 -8.62
CA HIS A 81 -0.47 5.99 -8.05
C HIS A 81 -0.33 6.01 -6.52
N VAL A 82 -0.25 7.21 -5.95
CA VAL A 82 -0.23 7.45 -4.52
C VAL A 82 -1.28 8.50 -4.23
N GLU A 83 -2.12 8.27 -3.22
CA GLU A 83 -3.01 9.30 -2.71
C GLU A 83 -2.20 10.34 -1.91
N GLY A 84 -1.92 11.48 -2.55
CA GLY A 84 -1.19 12.61 -1.99
C GLY A 84 0.14 12.88 -2.70
N ASP A 85 0.80 13.99 -2.34
CA ASP A 85 2.02 14.48 -2.99
C ASP A 85 3.32 13.97 -2.32
N ALA A 86 3.24 12.95 -1.47
CA ALA A 86 4.39 12.43 -0.72
C ALA A 86 5.10 11.30 -1.48
N GLU A 87 6.42 11.24 -1.35
CA GLU A 87 7.21 10.11 -1.84
C GLU A 87 6.93 8.86 -1.00
N VAL A 88 6.59 7.77 -1.69
CA VAL A 88 6.24 6.49 -1.08
C VAL A 88 7.24 5.43 -1.50
N PHE A 89 7.65 4.63 -0.53
CA PHE A 89 8.48 3.46 -0.74
C PHE A 89 7.68 2.22 -0.40
N CYS A 90 7.73 1.22 -1.28
CA CYS A 90 7.12 -0.08 -1.06
C CYS A 90 8.19 -1.16 -1.00
N LYS A 91 8.11 -2.03 0.01
CA LYS A 91 9.02 -3.15 0.23
C LYS A 91 8.30 -4.47 -0.05
N ALA A 92 8.88 -5.27 -0.94
CA ALA A 92 8.46 -6.64 -1.22
C ALA A 92 9.43 -7.64 -0.58
N ASN A 93 8.96 -8.50 0.31
CA ASN A 93 9.76 -9.57 0.91
C ASN A 93 9.69 -10.83 0.05
N ILE A 94 10.83 -11.23 -0.50
CA ILE A 94 10.93 -12.36 -1.44
C ILE A 94 11.42 -13.60 -0.70
N ASN A 95 10.78 -14.76 -0.90
CA ASN A 95 11.21 -16.07 -0.38
C ASN A 95 11.56 -16.04 1.13
N HIS A 96 10.82 -15.28 1.94
CA HIS A 96 11.10 -15.06 3.37
C HIS A 96 12.42 -14.33 3.71
N SER A 97 13.05 -13.67 2.74
CA SER A 97 14.20 -12.80 2.98
C SER A 97 13.81 -11.58 3.83
N SER A 98 14.66 -11.25 4.82
CA SER A 98 14.51 -10.07 5.67
C SER A 98 14.90 -8.76 4.96
N GLN A 99 15.77 -8.84 3.94
CA GLN A 99 16.22 -7.64 3.21
C GLN A 99 15.14 -7.09 2.29
N GLY A 100 14.43 -7.96 1.57
CA GLY A 100 13.38 -7.57 0.61
C GLY A 100 13.90 -6.65 -0.52
N ILE A 101 13.00 -6.26 -1.42
CA ILE A 101 13.27 -5.28 -2.47
C ILE A 101 12.44 -4.04 -2.21
N LEU A 102 13.11 -2.90 -2.20
CA LEU A 102 12.53 -1.59 -1.94
C LEU A 102 12.37 -0.82 -3.25
N VAL A 103 11.23 -0.15 -3.40
CA VAL A 103 10.84 0.55 -4.62
C VAL A 103 10.26 1.90 -4.26
N SER A 104 10.81 2.98 -4.81
CA SER A 104 10.24 4.33 -4.71
C SER A 104 9.17 4.55 -5.78
N SER A 105 8.22 5.44 -5.48
CA SER A 105 7.25 5.94 -6.46
C SER A 105 7.87 6.62 -7.69
N LYS A 106 9.19 6.85 -7.69
CA LYS A 106 9.96 7.42 -8.81
C LYS A 106 10.70 6.37 -9.65
N ASP A 107 10.88 5.15 -9.16
CA ASP A 107 11.72 4.13 -9.79
C ASP A 107 11.07 3.52 -11.03
N GLY A 108 9.75 3.69 -11.19
CA GLY A 108 8.97 3.00 -12.19
C GLY A 108 8.84 1.52 -11.86
N MET A 109 8.80 0.67 -12.89
CA MET A 109 8.68 -0.77 -12.69
C MET A 109 10.02 -1.39 -12.33
N VAL A 110 10.03 -2.21 -11.28
CA VAL A 110 11.20 -3.00 -10.87
C VAL A 110 10.98 -4.48 -11.06
N MET A 111 12.05 -5.17 -11.46
CA MET A 111 12.09 -6.63 -11.49
C MET A 111 12.50 -7.17 -10.11
N LEU A 112 11.77 -8.19 -9.65
CA LEU A 112 11.97 -8.76 -8.33
C LEU A 112 13.11 -9.80 -8.30
N ASP A 113 13.33 -10.51 -9.40
CA ASP A 113 14.55 -11.30 -9.62
C ASP A 113 15.52 -10.45 -10.44
N GLN A 114 16.46 -9.79 -9.77
CA GLN A 114 17.39 -8.86 -10.43
C GLN A 114 18.43 -9.58 -11.30
N ASP A 115 18.69 -10.87 -11.05
CA ASP A 115 19.73 -11.62 -11.73
C ASP A 115 19.20 -12.35 -12.97
N LYS A 116 18.00 -12.96 -12.88
CA LYS A 116 17.46 -13.83 -13.93
C LYS A 116 16.15 -13.32 -14.51
N GLY A 117 15.53 -12.33 -13.87
CA GLY A 117 14.20 -11.86 -14.26
C GLY A 117 13.10 -12.91 -14.14
N GLY A 118 13.31 -13.93 -13.32
CA GLY A 118 12.31 -14.95 -13.06
C GLY A 118 11.12 -14.47 -12.22
N VAL A 119 10.15 -15.35 -12.10
CA VAL A 119 9.03 -15.20 -11.16
C VAL A 119 9.50 -15.62 -9.77
N VAL A 120 9.20 -14.81 -8.76
CA VAL A 120 9.56 -15.06 -7.36
C VAL A 120 8.33 -15.07 -6.46
N GLN A 121 8.45 -15.69 -5.28
CA GLN A 121 7.40 -15.67 -4.26
C GLN A 121 7.54 -14.42 -3.40
N VAL A 122 6.58 -13.52 -3.50
CA VAL A 122 6.43 -12.37 -2.62
C VAL A 122 5.60 -12.81 -1.41
N THR A 123 6.27 -12.87 -0.27
CA THR A 123 5.77 -13.34 1.03
C THR A 123 5.37 -12.19 1.96
N GLY A 124 5.59 -10.95 1.55
CA GLY A 124 5.19 -9.77 2.29
C GLY A 124 5.28 -8.53 1.42
N LEU A 125 4.37 -7.59 1.63
CA LEU A 125 4.34 -6.33 0.92
C LEU A 125 3.91 -5.22 1.87
N SER A 126 4.69 -4.15 1.93
CA SER A 126 4.39 -2.98 2.76
C SER A 126 4.73 -1.71 2.02
N CYS A 127 4.05 -0.61 2.33
CA CYS A 127 4.37 0.72 1.79
C CYS A 127 4.41 1.74 2.93
N GLY A 128 5.32 2.71 2.83
CA GLY A 128 5.52 3.78 3.80
C GLY A 128 5.87 5.10 3.12
N PHE A 129 5.67 6.21 3.83
CA PHE A 129 6.16 7.51 3.39
C PHE A 129 7.64 7.67 3.73
N GLY A 130 8.43 8.18 2.79
CA GLY A 130 9.80 8.62 3.08
C GLY A 130 10.78 7.50 3.47
N SER A 131 11.99 7.95 3.90
CA SER A 131 13.28 7.27 3.66
C SER A 131 13.23 5.76 3.69
N GLY A 132 13.51 5.18 2.52
CA GLY A 132 13.86 3.78 2.31
C GLY A 132 15.13 3.33 3.06
N GLY A 133 15.10 3.45 4.38
CA GLY A 133 16.17 3.08 5.30
C GLY A 133 15.82 1.78 6.00
N ALA A 134 16.66 0.78 5.76
CA ALA A 134 16.88 -0.34 6.66
C ALA A 134 17.44 0.15 8.01
#